data_AF-A0AAQ3LCG6-F1
#
_entry.id   AF-A0AAQ3LCG6-F1
#
_cell.length_a   1.000
_cell.length_b   1.000
_cell.length_c   1.000
_cell.angle_alpha   90.00
_cell.angle_beta   90.00
_cell.angle_gamma   90.00
#
_symmetry.space_group_name_H-M   'P 1'
#
loop_
_entity.id
_entity.type
_entity.pdbx_description
1 polymer ?
#
loop_
_entity_poly.entity_id
_entity_poly.type
_entity_poly.pdbx_seq_one_letter_code
_entity_poly.pdbx_strand_id
1 'polypeptide(L)'
;MKSDICFFPEPFWSKTNGWSVCDVDIQSWAKDYPGIDVEIQLRQMHNWLITNPRKANKKDWRKFICHWLGKAYSKAQIPEDYKTTRTFNKPKPEESHTDKEPKGWKEALKFVVGDQLARFKDMPWTHLPISVRTEIRQLLKKMENAQSV
;
A
#
# COMPACT_ATOMS: atom_id res chain seq x y z
N MET A 1 -12.73 -10.68 -46.68
CA MET A 1 -11.50 -9.87 -46.76
C MET A 1 -11.82 -8.48 -46.20
N LYS A 2 -11.53 -8.26 -44.92
CA LYS A 2 -11.35 -6.92 -44.37
C LYS A 2 -9.90 -6.88 -43.93
N SER A 3 -9.13 -6.06 -44.61
CA SER A 3 -7.74 -5.78 -44.30
C SER A 3 -7.73 -4.97 -43.01
N ASP A 4 -7.62 -5.65 -41.88
CA ASP A 4 -7.48 -5.06 -40.54
C ASP A 4 -6.05 -4.51 -40.38
N ILE A 5 -5.68 -3.56 -41.26
CA ILE A 5 -4.42 -2.86 -41.15
C ILE A 5 -4.61 -1.80 -40.08
N CYS A 6 -4.25 -2.14 -38.84
CA CYS A 6 -4.07 -1.13 -37.80
C CYS A 6 -2.93 -0.20 -38.18
N PHE A 7 -3.31 1.01 -38.58
CA PHE A 7 -2.39 2.05 -39.01
C PHE A 7 -1.62 2.68 -37.84
N PHE A 8 -2.04 2.43 -36.59
CA PHE A 8 -1.37 2.91 -35.39
C PHE A 8 -0.83 1.74 -34.57
N PRO A 9 0.50 1.63 -34.39
CA PRO A 9 1.10 0.52 -33.64
C PRO A 9 0.90 0.63 -32.13
N GLU A 10 0.58 1.82 -31.62
CA GLU A 10 0.48 2.07 -30.18
C GLU A 10 -0.87 2.67 -29.79
N PRO A 11 -1.47 2.20 -28.68
CA PRO A 11 -2.69 2.76 -28.16
C PRO A 11 -2.45 4.20 -27.71
N PHE A 12 -3.40 5.07 -28.01
CA PHE A 12 -3.33 6.49 -27.66
C PHE A 12 -4.61 6.93 -26.97
N TRP A 13 -4.48 7.91 -26.06
CA TRP A 13 -5.62 8.55 -25.40
C TRP A 13 -5.62 10.05 -25.62
N SER A 14 -6.80 10.59 -25.91
CA SER A 14 -7.07 12.02 -25.90
C SER A 14 -8.26 12.35 -25.00
N LYS A 15 -8.27 13.57 -24.47
CA LYS A 15 -9.37 14.04 -23.62
C LYS A 15 -10.69 14.14 -24.40
N THR A 16 -10.62 14.53 -25.68
CA THR A 16 -11.79 14.77 -26.52
C THR A 16 -12.32 13.50 -27.17
N ASN A 17 -11.44 12.67 -27.74
CA ASN A 17 -11.85 11.51 -28.54
C ASN A 17 -11.74 10.20 -27.77
N GLY A 18 -11.17 10.22 -26.56
CA GLY A 18 -10.96 9.02 -25.76
C GLY A 18 -9.84 8.14 -26.31
N TRP A 19 -10.07 6.82 -26.25
CA TRP A 19 -9.09 5.81 -26.63
C TRP A 19 -9.10 5.54 -28.13
N SER A 20 -7.92 5.57 -28.72
CA SER A 20 -7.65 5.06 -30.07
C SER A 20 -6.80 3.81 -29.90
N VAL A 21 -7.45 2.65 -29.98
CA VAL A 21 -6.86 1.31 -29.80
C VAL A 21 -7.19 0.45 -31.02
N CYS A 22 -6.33 -0.49 -31.32
CA CYS A 22 -6.54 -1.45 -32.39
C CYS A 22 -7.46 -2.60 -31.93
N ASP A 23 -8.28 -3.14 -32.82
CA ASP A 23 -9.10 -4.33 -32.52
C ASP A 23 -8.22 -5.55 -32.15
N VAL A 24 -7.04 -5.68 -32.76
CA VAL A 24 -6.06 -6.72 -32.43
C VAL A 24 -5.59 -6.58 -30.97
N ASP A 25 -5.41 -5.37 -30.48
CA ASP A 25 -5.04 -5.13 -29.08
C ASP A 25 -6.18 -5.46 -28.13
N ILE A 26 -7.41 -5.05 -28.47
CA ILE A 26 -8.60 -5.38 -27.68
C ILE A 26 -8.77 -6.89 -27.59
N GLN A 27 -8.65 -7.61 -28.71
CA GLN A 27 -8.73 -9.08 -28.73
C GLN A 27 -7.61 -9.74 -27.93
N SER A 28 -6.39 -9.23 -28.05
CA SER A 28 -5.24 -9.71 -27.28
C SER A 28 -5.48 -9.54 -25.78
N TRP A 29 -5.90 -8.36 -25.33
CA TRP A 29 -6.24 -8.10 -23.93
C TRP A 29 -7.44 -8.91 -23.45
N ALA A 30 -8.46 -9.12 -24.27
CA ALA A 30 -9.61 -9.94 -23.91
C ALA A 30 -9.21 -11.41 -23.69
N LYS A 31 -8.21 -11.90 -24.43
CA LYS A 31 -7.63 -13.23 -24.25
C LYS A 31 -6.79 -13.31 -22.97
N ASP A 32 -5.99 -12.29 -22.68
CA ASP A 32 -5.12 -12.25 -21.50
C ASP A 32 -5.88 -12.05 -20.18
N TYR A 33 -7.02 -11.34 -20.22
CA TYR A 33 -7.83 -10.99 -19.05
C TYR A 33 -9.26 -11.54 -19.17
N PRO A 34 -9.46 -12.88 -19.09
CA PRO A 34 -10.77 -13.49 -19.23
C PRO A 34 -11.73 -13.04 -18.13
N GLY A 35 -13.03 -12.93 -18.46
CA GLY A 35 -14.06 -12.52 -17.50
C GLY A 35 -14.16 -11.01 -17.27
N ILE A 36 -13.38 -10.20 -18.00
CA ILE A 36 -13.50 -8.74 -18.01
C ILE A 36 -13.83 -8.24 -19.41
N ASP A 37 -14.79 -7.34 -19.48
CA ASP A 37 -15.08 -6.56 -20.67
C ASP A 37 -14.07 -5.41 -20.81
N VAL A 38 -13.14 -5.57 -21.76
CA VAL A 38 -12.06 -4.62 -22.05
C VAL A 38 -12.61 -3.26 -22.49
N GLU A 39 -13.71 -3.21 -23.25
CA GLU A 39 -14.30 -1.94 -23.71
C GLU A 39 -14.91 -1.14 -22.55
N ILE A 40 -15.57 -1.84 -21.61
CA ILE A 40 -16.04 -1.23 -20.36
C ILE A 40 -14.84 -0.67 -19.58
N GLN A 41 -13.74 -1.41 -19.48
CA GLN A 41 -12.55 -0.92 -18.78
C GLN A 41 -11.95 0.31 -19.46
N LEU A 42 -11.83 0.34 -20.78
CA LEU A 42 -11.35 1.51 -21.52
C LEU A 42 -12.22 2.76 -21.25
N ARG A 43 -13.55 2.62 -21.20
CA ARG A 43 -14.45 3.72 -20.81
C ARG A 43 -14.21 4.20 -19.38
N GLN A 44 -14.02 3.29 -18.42
CA GLN A 44 -13.69 3.65 -17.04
C GLN A 44 -12.33 4.36 -16.95
N MET A 45 -11.33 3.90 -17.70
CA MET A 45 -10.02 4.54 -17.79
C MET A 45 -10.14 5.95 -18.36
N HIS A 46 -10.95 6.16 -19.39
CA HIS A 46 -11.19 7.49 -19.96
C HIS A 46 -11.80 8.44 -18.92
N ASN A 47 -12.85 8.02 -18.21
CA ASN A 47 -13.46 8.82 -17.15
C ASN A 47 -12.48 9.13 -16.01
N TRP A 48 -11.64 8.17 -15.63
CA TRP A 48 -10.60 8.38 -14.64
C TRP A 48 -9.56 9.43 -15.07
N LEU A 49 -9.14 9.40 -16.33
CA LEU A 49 -8.19 10.38 -16.88
C LEU A 49 -8.80 11.78 -17.00
N ILE A 50 -10.08 11.90 -17.37
CA ILE A 50 -10.81 13.19 -17.37
C ILE A 50 -10.86 13.79 -15.97
N THR A 51 -11.21 12.98 -14.96
CA THR A 51 -11.33 13.43 -13.56
C THR A 51 -9.98 13.67 -12.89
N ASN A 52 -8.90 13.05 -13.40
CA ASN A 52 -7.54 13.16 -12.86
C ASN A 52 -6.56 13.71 -13.91
N PRO A 53 -6.73 14.97 -14.38
CA PRO A 53 -5.92 15.51 -15.47
C PRO A 53 -4.43 15.56 -15.15
N ARG A 54 -4.06 15.77 -13.87
CA ARG A 54 -2.65 15.72 -13.42
C ARG A 54 -1.97 14.36 -13.62
N LYS A 55 -2.75 13.29 -13.78
CA LYS A 55 -2.27 11.92 -14.00
C LYS A 55 -2.38 11.45 -15.45
N ALA A 56 -2.91 12.30 -16.32
CA ALA A 56 -3.14 12.01 -17.74
C ALA A 56 -1.93 12.32 -18.64
N ASN A 57 -0.82 12.79 -18.08
CA ASN A 57 0.44 13.06 -18.76
C ASN A 57 1.32 11.80 -18.89
N LYS A 58 0.76 10.71 -19.43
CA LYS A 58 1.48 9.44 -19.60
C LYS A 58 2.18 9.37 -20.96
N LYS A 59 3.35 8.74 -20.98
CA LYS A 59 4.13 8.50 -22.21
C LYS A 59 3.86 7.11 -22.81
N ASP A 60 3.61 6.13 -21.96
CA ASP A 60 3.38 4.73 -22.34
C ASP A 60 1.97 4.33 -21.92
N TRP A 61 1.06 4.37 -22.89
CA TRP A 61 -0.35 4.06 -22.69
C TRP A 61 -0.59 2.55 -22.60
N ARG A 62 0.17 1.73 -23.34
CA ARG A 62 0.05 0.28 -23.31
C ARG A 62 0.34 -0.25 -21.90
N LYS A 63 1.42 0.20 -21.27
CA LYS A 63 1.73 -0.14 -19.87
C LYS A 63 0.63 0.28 -18.90
N PHE A 64 0.03 1.46 -19.13
CA PHE A 64 -1.09 1.92 -18.30
C PHE A 64 -2.33 1.04 -18.45
N ILE A 65 -2.67 0.63 -19.67
CA ILE A 65 -3.78 -0.28 -19.98
C ILE A 65 -3.54 -1.64 -19.30
N CYS A 66 -2.39 -2.27 -19.52
CA CYS A 66 -2.09 -3.56 -18.91
C CYS A 66 -2.15 -3.51 -17.37
N HIS A 67 -1.60 -2.46 -16.76
CA HIS A 67 -1.67 -2.30 -15.29
C HIS A 67 -3.09 -2.09 -14.77
N TRP A 68 -3.92 -1.36 -15.52
CA TRP A 68 -5.33 -1.19 -15.17
C TRP A 68 -6.09 -2.50 -15.26
N LEU A 69 -5.96 -3.21 -16.39
CA LEU A 69 -6.63 -4.48 -16.63
C LEU A 69 -6.18 -5.54 -15.63
N GLY A 70 -4.88 -5.63 -15.33
CA GLY A 70 -4.38 -6.54 -14.29
C GLY A 70 -4.99 -6.28 -12.92
N LYS A 71 -5.21 -5.01 -12.55
CA LYS A 71 -5.92 -4.66 -11.31
C LYS A 71 -7.41 -4.98 -11.36
N ALA A 72 -8.06 -4.73 -12.49
CA ALA A 72 -9.47 -5.05 -12.67
C ALA A 72 -9.67 -6.58 -12.60
N TYR A 73 -8.82 -7.34 -13.27
CA TYR A 73 -8.83 -8.81 -13.31
C TYR A 73 -8.61 -9.41 -11.93
N SER A 74 -7.59 -8.91 -11.23
CA SER A 74 -7.37 -9.28 -9.82
C SER A 74 -8.62 -9.01 -8.98
N LYS A 75 -9.31 -7.87 -9.15
CA LYS A 75 -10.53 -7.58 -8.37
C LYS A 75 -11.72 -8.46 -8.75
N ALA A 76 -11.82 -8.88 -10.01
CA ALA A 76 -12.90 -9.73 -10.50
C ALA A 76 -12.75 -11.19 -10.04
N GLN A 77 -11.51 -11.68 -9.92
CA GLN A 77 -11.24 -13.07 -9.57
C GLN A 77 -11.45 -13.41 -8.10
N ILE A 78 -11.31 -12.45 -7.21
CA ILE A 78 -11.39 -12.77 -5.80
C ILE A 78 -12.90 -12.93 -5.45
N PRO A 79 -13.33 -13.91 -4.61
CA PRO A 79 -14.75 -14.29 -4.47
C PRO A 79 -15.55 -13.42 -3.48
N GLU A 80 -16.58 -12.69 -3.90
CA GLU A 80 -17.34 -11.66 -3.14
C GLU A 80 -17.21 -11.61 -1.60
N ASP A 81 -17.36 -12.74 -0.91
CA ASP A 81 -17.10 -12.97 0.52
C ASP A 81 -15.78 -12.37 1.05
N TYR A 82 -14.69 -12.33 0.26
CA TYR A 82 -13.43 -11.71 0.70
C TYR A 82 -13.48 -10.17 0.71
N LYS A 83 -14.35 -9.53 -0.08
CA LYS A 83 -14.39 -8.05 -0.26
C LYS A 83 -14.76 -7.36 1.05
N THR A 84 -15.57 -8.01 1.88
CA THR A 84 -16.01 -7.54 3.20
C THR A 84 -14.87 -7.44 4.21
N THR A 85 -13.82 -8.27 4.10
CA THR A 85 -12.78 -8.35 5.16
C THR A 85 -11.69 -7.29 5.06
N ARG A 86 -11.46 -6.71 3.87
CA ARG A 86 -10.35 -5.75 3.65
C ARG A 86 -10.67 -4.31 4.03
N THR A 87 -11.94 -3.96 4.20
CA THR A 87 -12.34 -2.55 4.37
C THR A 87 -12.33 -2.10 5.83
N PHE A 88 -12.29 -3.00 6.82
CA PHE A 88 -12.29 -2.61 8.24
C PHE A 88 -11.45 -3.49 9.19
N ASN A 89 -10.69 -4.47 8.69
CA ASN A 89 -9.86 -5.33 9.55
C ASN A 89 -8.40 -5.36 9.08
N LYS A 90 -7.75 -4.20 8.99
CA LYS A 90 -6.51 -4.15 9.78
C LYS A 90 -7.02 -4.10 11.21
N PRO A 91 -6.83 -5.11 12.06
CA PRO A 91 -6.69 -4.75 13.45
C PRO A 91 -5.65 -3.62 13.43
N LYS A 92 -6.06 -2.39 13.77
CA LYS A 92 -5.15 -1.45 14.43
C LYS A 92 -4.41 -2.38 15.37
N PRO A 93 -3.07 -2.59 15.25
CA PRO A 93 -2.41 -3.60 16.06
C PRO A 93 -2.91 -3.32 17.46
N GLU A 94 -3.81 -4.20 17.94
CA GLU A 94 -4.48 -3.96 19.20
C GLU A 94 -3.30 -3.80 20.11
N GLU A 95 -3.24 -2.65 20.79
CA GLU A 95 -2.19 -2.33 21.74
C GLU A 95 -2.00 -3.61 22.53
N SER A 96 -0.96 -4.37 22.16
CA SER A 96 -0.78 -5.71 22.70
C SER A 96 -0.28 -5.37 24.07
N HIS A 97 -1.22 -5.26 25.00
CA HIS A 97 -1.05 -5.03 26.41
C HIS A 97 -0.36 -6.25 27.00
N THR A 98 0.88 -6.45 26.57
CA THR A 98 1.97 -6.93 27.38
C THR A 98 3.22 -6.12 27.05
N ASP A 99 3.10 -4.80 26.89
CA ASP A 99 4.21 -3.89 27.20
C ASP A 99 4.40 -3.90 28.73
N LYS A 100 4.67 -5.09 29.27
CA LYS A 100 4.88 -5.32 30.69
C LYS A 100 6.06 -4.46 31.10
N GLU A 101 5.86 -3.76 32.21
CA GLU A 101 6.87 -2.96 32.85
C GLU A 101 8.08 -3.86 33.17
N PRO A 102 9.26 -3.64 32.55
CA PRO A 102 10.42 -4.45 32.85
C PRO A 102 10.95 -4.11 34.24
N LYS A 103 11.36 -5.12 35.01
CA LYS A 103 11.91 -4.92 36.36
C LYS A 103 13.16 -4.04 36.27
N GLY A 104 13.23 -2.97 37.07
CA GLY A 104 14.37 -2.04 37.09
C GLY A 104 14.33 -0.91 36.05
N TRP A 105 13.25 -0.76 35.26
CA TRP A 105 13.19 0.28 34.22
C TRP A 105 13.34 1.72 34.74
N LYS A 106 12.93 2.00 35.99
CA LYS A 106 13.10 3.34 36.61
C LYS A 106 14.56 3.69 36.85
N GLU A 107 15.41 2.70 37.08
CA GLU A 107 16.86 2.90 37.22
C GLU A 107 17.47 3.13 35.85
N ALA A 108 17.12 2.29 34.86
CA ALA A 108 17.53 2.46 33.47
C ALA A 108 17.08 3.82 32.87
N LEU A 109 15.90 4.32 33.25
CA LEU A 109 15.40 5.63 32.83
C LEU A 109 16.37 6.76 33.22
N LYS A 110 17.00 6.69 34.39
CA LYS A 110 17.98 7.70 34.84
C LYS A 110 19.17 7.77 33.89
N PHE A 111 19.63 6.63 33.39
CA PHE A 111 20.75 6.54 32.46
C PHE A 111 20.38 6.97 31.04
N VAL A 112 19.18 6.63 30.58
CA VAL A 112 18.72 6.95 29.22
C VAL A 112 18.38 8.43 29.05
N VAL A 113 17.71 9.01 30.05
CA VAL A 113 17.12 10.35 29.96
C VAL A 113 18.00 11.43 30.59
N GLY A 114 18.88 11.07 31.53
CA GLY A 114 19.85 11.99 32.17
C GLY A 114 19.19 13.24 32.75
N ASP A 115 19.57 14.42 32.25
CA ASP A 115 19.06 15.73 32.70
C ASP A 115 17.56 15.93 32.45
N GLN A 116 16.96 15.18 31.52
CA GLN A 116 15.53 15.25 31.24
C GLN A 116 14.69 14.42 32.22
N LEU A 117 15.29 13.80 33.24
CA LEU A 117 14.62 12.88 34.16
C LEU A 117 13.44 13.54 34.88
N ALA A 118 13.55 14.83 35.21
CA ALA A 118 12.47 15.59 35.85
C ALA A 118 11.16 15.58 35.05
N ARG A 119 11.24 15.44 33.71
CA ARG A 119 10.08 15.39 32.81
C ARG A 119 9.37 14.03 32.81
N PHE A 120 10.09 12.94 33.11
CA PHE A 120 9.60 11.58 32.92
C PHE A 120 9.52 10.74 34.20
N LYS A 121 10.06 11.22 35.33
CA LYS A 121 10.13 10.49 36.60
C LYS A 121 8.78 10.02 37.16
N ASP A 122 7.72 10.79 36.93
CA ASP A 122 6.38 10.51 37.46
C ASP A 122 5.45 9.88 36.40
N MET A 123 5.98 9.63 35.20
CA MET A 123 5.20 9.09 34.09
C MET A 123 5.13 7.56 34.21
N PRO A 124 3.94 6.95 34.09
CA PRO A 124 3.83 5.50 34.05
C PRO A 124 4.48 4.95 32.78
N TRP A 125 5.01 3.72 32.86
CA TRP A 125 5.72 3.05 31.76
C TRP A 125 5.01 3.18 30.40
N THR A 126 3.69 2.96 30.37
CA THR A 126 2.86 2.99 29.16
C THR A 126 2.80 4.35 28.47
N HIS A 127 3.03 5.44 29.21
CA HIS A 127 2.93 6.81 28.71
C HIS A 127 4.28 7.36 28.25
N LEU A 128 5.37 6.64 28.52
CA LEU A 128 6.68 7.02 27.99
C LEU A 128 6.68 6.93 26.46
N PRO A 129 7.39 7.86 25.79
CA PRO A 129 7.64 7.75 24.36
C PRO A 129 8.22 6.38 23.99
N ILE A 130 7.77 5.84 22.86
CA ILE A 130 8.17 4.51 22.37
C ILE A 130 9.69 4.42 22.21
N SER A 131 10.36 5.51 21.80
CA SER A 131 11.82 5.60 21.70
C SER A 131 12.51 5.34 23.04
N VAL A 132 12.09 6.05 24.09
CA VAL A 132 12.66 5.93 25.45
C VAL A 132 12.46 4.52 26.00
N ARG A 133 11.27 3.94 25.83
CA ARG A 133 11.01 2.55 26.25
C ARG A 133 11.90 1.54 25.54
N THR A 134 12.19 1.77 24.26
CA THR A 134 13.04 0.88 23.45
C THR A 134 14.49 0.93 23.93
N GLU A 135 15.01 2.13 24.22
CA GLU A 135 16.36 2.33 24.74
C GLU A 135 16.54 1.69 26.12
N ILE A 136 15.55 1.85 27.01
CA ILE A 136 15.56 1.19 28.33
C ILE A 136 15.63 -0.33 28.20
N ARG A 137 14.87 -0.93 27.28
CA ARG A 137 14.90 -2.38 27.05
C ARG A 137 16.25 -2.86 26.53
N GLN A 138 16.86 -2.11 25.62
CA GLN A 138 18.19 -2.43 25.09
C GLN A 138 19.24 -2.38 26.19
N LEU A 139 19.16 -1.39 27.08
CA LEU A 139 20.06 -1.24 28.21
C LEU A 139 19.92 -2.40 29.19
N LEU A 140 18.70 -2.74 29.60
CA LEU A 140 18.44 -3.86 30.51
C LEU A 140 18.93 -5.20 29.92
N LYS A 141 18.65 -5.47 28.64
CA LYS A 141 19.15 -6.67 27.95
C LYS A 141 20.68 -6.73 27.91
N LYS A 142 21.34 -5.58 27.73
CA LYS A 142 22.81 -5.50 27.75
C LYS A 142 23.36 -5.79 29.15
N MET A 143 22.69 -5.35 30.21
CA MET A 143 23.09 -5.63 31.59
C MET A 143 22.91 -7.10 31.97
N GLU A 144 21.80 -7.73 31.57
CA GLU A 144 21.55 -9.17 31.79
C GLU A 144 22.62 -10.04 31.11
N ASN A 145 22.96 -9.72 29.86
CA ASN A 145 24.00 -10.45 29.11
C ASN A 145 25.39 -10.28 29.72
N ALA A 146 25.70 -9.13 30.34
CA ALA A 146 26.99 -8.87 30.98
C ALA A 146 27.16 -9.57 32.34
N GLN A 147 26.06 -10.01 32.97
CA GLN A 147 26.07 -10.75 34.23
C GLN A 147 26.13 -12.29 34.04
N SER A 148 25.95 -12.78 32.82
CA SER A 148 25.94 -14.21 32.48
C SER A 148 27.28 -14.72 31.93
N VAL A 149 28.34 -13.92 32.03
CA VAL A 149 29.74 -14.21 31.61
C VAL A 149 30.62 -14.14 32.84
#